data_AF-F0J1W2-F1
#
_entry.id   AF-F0J1W2-F1
#
_cell.length_a   1.000
_cell.length_b   1.000
_cell.length_c   1.000
_cell.angle_alpha   90.00
_cell.angle_beta   90.00
_cell.angle_gamma   90.00
#
_symmetry.space_group_name_H-M   'P 1'
#
loop_
_entity.id
_entity.type
_entity.pdbx_description
1 polymer ?
#
loop_
_entity_poly.entity_id
_entity_poly.type
_entity_poly.pdbx_seq_one_letter_code
_entity_poly.pdbx_strand_id
1 'polypeptide(L)'
;MRRIAPLLFAAAFITGNASACVTPQNQEALDIIGLKSTLMVSALTCGQRSQYDQFMTRFHPYILREQHVLDAYFRARHGRAYQHYEDSYVTNLANAQSTAGIHQGSDFCAASQHLFDQVLGQPDQTALVTFARQNPAAQPIVVLTCGIVESDEFRRMEQYTPRH
;
A
#
# COMPACT_ATOMS: atom_id res chain seq x y z
N MET A 1 -58.55 -20.97 -30.45
CA MET A 1 -57.17 -21.21 -30.94
C MET A 1 -56.35 -19.95 -30.67
N ARG A 2 -55.40 -19.97 -29.73
CA ARG A 2 -54.63 -18.78 -29.34
C ARG A 2 -53.15 -19.14 -29.40
N ARG A 3 -52.45 -18.68 -30.44
CA ARG A 3 -51.03 -18.94 -30.67
C ARG A 3 -50.23 -18.02 -29.74
N ILE A 4 -49.46 -18.60 -28.82
CA ILE A 4 -48.52 -17.87 -27.95
C ILE A 4 -47.17 -17.85 -28.68
N ALA A 5 -46.72 -16.66 -29.08
CA ALA A 5 -45.39 -16.43 -29.65
C ALA A 5 -44.37 -16.26 -28.52
N PRO A 6 -43.17 -16.87 -28.59
CA PRO A 6 -42.13 -16.65 -27.61
C PRO A 6 -41.39 -15.35 -27.93
N LEU A 7 -41.45 -14.39 -27.00
CA LEU A 7 -40.60 -13.20 -26.99
C LEU A 7 -39.17 -13.63 -26.62
N LEU A 8 -38.26 -13.54 -27.58
CA LEU A 8 -36.81 -13.64 -27.37
C LEU A 8 -36.36 -12.42 -26.55
N PHE A 9 -36.15 -12.60 -25.25
CA PHE A 9 -35.43 -11.64 -24.42
C PHE A 9 -33.93 -11.76 -24.71
N ALA A 10 -33.39 -10.80 -25.46
CA ALA A 10 -31.95 -10.61 -25.57
C ALA A 10 -31.41 -10.13 -24.21
N ALA A 11 -30.69 -11.01 -23.51
CA ALA A 11 -29.95 -10.63 -22.31
C ALA A 11 -28.79 -9.71 -22.72
N ALA A 12 -28.97 -8.41 -22.52
CA ALA A 12 -27.87 -7.46 -22.52
C ALA A 12 -27.00 -7.75 -21.30
N PHE A 13 -25.83 -8.37 -21.50
CA PHE A 13 -24.80 -8.44 -20.49
C PHE A 13 -24.26 -7.01 -20.30
N ILE A 14 -24.80 -6.31 -19.30
CA ILE A 14 -24.18 -5.10 -18.77
C ILE A 14 -22.84 -5.57 -18.17
N THR A 15 -21.74 -5.25 -18.85
CA THR A 15 -20.37 -5.42 -18.32
C THR A 15 -20.18 -4.45 -17.17
N GLY A 16 -20.67 -4.84 -15.99
CA GLY A 16 -20.52 -4.09 -14.75
C GLY A 16 -19.08 -4.10 -14.25
N ASN A 17 -18.59 -2.89 -14.01
CA ASN A 17 -17.45 -2.50 -13.17
C ASN A 17 -16.06 -2.90 -13.66
N ALA A 18 -15.44 -2.00 -14.42
CA ALA A 18 -13.99 -1.82 -14.33
C ALA A 18 -13.68 -1.36 -12.89
N SER A 19 -13.40 -2.31 -12.00
CA SER A 19 -12.76 -2.04 -10.73
C SER A 19 -11.47 -1.24 -11.01
N ALA A 20 -11.28 -0.14 -10.29
CA ALA A 20 -10.25 0.84 -10.56
C ALA A 20 -8.84 0.30 -10.27
N CYS A 21 -8.25 -0.34 -11.27
CA CYS A 21 -6.92 -0.94 -11.17
C CYS A 21 -5.86 0.08 -10.78
N VAL A 22 -4.95 -0.33 -9.88
CA VAL A 22 -3.85 0.55 -9.44
C VAL A 22 -3.03 0.88 -10.68
N THR A 23 -2.91 2.16 -10.99
CA THR A 23 -2.07 2.60 -12.11
C THR A 23 -0.60 2.30 -11.78
N PRO A 24 0.29 2.14 -12.77
CA PRO A 24 1.71 1.91 -12.51
C PRO A 24 2.34 2.97 -11.58
N GLN A 25 1.89 4.23 -11.70
CA GLN A 25 2.31 5.32 -10.82
C GLN A 25 1.85 5.11 -9.37
N ASN A 26 0.59 4.74 -9.16
CA ASN A 26 0.08 4.48 -7.81
C ASN A 26 0.73 3.22 -7.21
N GLN A 27 1.08 2.23 -8.04
CA GLN A 27 1.78 1.04 -7.59
C GLN A 27 3.19 1.39 -7.09
N GLU A 28 3.91 2.21 -7.84
CA GLU A 28 5.23 2.70 -7.43
C GLU A 28 5.17 3.45 -6.09
N ALA A 29 4.16 4.31 -5.91
CA ALA A 29 3.94 5.00 -4.65
C ALA A 29 3.69 4.01 -3.49
N LEU A 30 2.86 3.00 -3.70
CA LEU A 30 2.60 1.95 -2.69
C LEU A 30 3.86 1.15 -2.34
N ASP A 31 4.70 0.84 -3.33
CA ASP A 31 5.94 0.10 -3.13
C ASP A 31 6.95 0.92 -2.31
N ILE A 32 7.11 2.21 -2.64
CA ILE A 32 8.04 3.11 -1.95
C ILE A 32 7.57 3.46 -0.54
N ILE A 33 6.29 3.76 -0.35
CA ILE A 33 5.71 4.03 0.98
C ILE A 33 5.70 2.74 1.82
N GLY A 34 5.43 1.60 1.19
CA GLY A 34 5.59 0.26 1.76
C GLY A 34 7.00 0.06 2.32
N LEU A 35 8.02 0.28 1.49
CA LEU A 35 9.42 0.16 1.88
C LEU A 35 9.79 1.12 3.01
N LYS A 36 9.40 2.41 2.91
CA LYS A 36 9.61 3.41 3.99
C LYS A 36 9.03 2.93 5.31
N SER A 37 7.80 2.42 5.31
CA SER A 37 7.14 1.92 6.51
C SER A 37 7.87 0.71 7.08
N THR A 38 8.28 -0.25 6.24
CA THR A 38 9.06 -1.43 6.68
C THR A 38 10.34 -0.99 7.39
N LEU A 39 11.10 -0.07 6.78
CA LEU A 39 12.34 0.44 7.35
C LEU A 39 12.10 1.20 8.66
N MET A 40 10.99 1.94 8.76
CA MET A 40 10.62 2.64 10.01
C MET A 40 10.29 1.64 11.13
N VAL A 41 9.47 0.63 10.85
CA VAL A 41 9.11 -0.41 11.83
C VAL A 41 10.35 -1.20 12.28
N SER A 42 11.20 -1.59 11.34
CA SER A 42 12.49 -2.21 11.61
C SER A 42 13.39 -1.33 12.49
N ALA A 43 13.48 -0.02 12.18
CA ALA A 43 14.27 0.92 12.97
C ALA A 43 13.77 1.06 14.41
N LEU A 44 12.46 1.13 14.62
CA LEU A 44 11.86 1.21 15.95
C LEU A 44 12.07 -0.08 16.75
N THR A 45 11.93 -1.22 16.11
CA THR A 45 12.02 -2.54 16.76
C THR A 45 13.47 -2.93 17.07
N CYS A 46 14.41 -2.64 16.16
CA CYS A 46 15.78 -3.13 16.21
C CYS A 46 16.81 -2.04 16.60
N GLY A 47 16.37 -0.81 16.91
CA GLY A 47 17.26 0.29 17.25
C GLY A 47 18.08 0.83 16.07
N GLN A 48 17.61 0.65 14.83
CA GLN A 48 18.30 1.02 13.59
C GLN A 48 17.91 2.43 13.08
N ARG A 49 17.71 3.36 14.02
CA ARG A 49 17.23 4.72 13.70
C ARG A 49 18.21 5.50 12.82
N SER A 50 19.51 5.34 13.03
CA SER A 50 20.52 6.05 12.23
C SER A 50 20.53 5.59 10.75
N GLN A 51 20.24 4.32 10.47
CA GLN A 51 20.10 3.80 9.11
C GLN A 51 18.83 4.34 8.44
N TYR A 52 17.73 4.43 9.19
CA TYR A 52 16.49 5.05 8.71
C TYR A 52 16.70 6.54 8.38
N ASP A 53 17.37 7.28 9.25
CA ASP A 53 17.65 8.70 9.04
C ASP A 53 18.55 8.93 7.82
N GLN A 54 19.52 8.04 7.58
CA GLN A 54 20.34 8.05 6.36
C GLN A 54 19.51 7.77 5.11
N PHE A 55 18.65 6.75 5.14
CA PHE A 55 17.74 6.42 4.06
C PHE A 55 16.83 7.62 3.72
N MET A 56 16.19 8.19 4.74
CA MET A 56 15.34 9.36 4.58
C MET A 56 16.15 10.54 4.03
N THR A 57 17.30 10.87 4.59
CA THR A 57 18.13 11.99 4.10
C THR A 57 18.47 11.85 2.62
N ARG A 58 18.83 10.65 2.17
CA ARG A 58 19.22 10.39 0.78
C ARG A 58 18.04 10.44 -0.20
N PHE A 59 16.93 9.81 0.15
CA PHE A 59 15.80 9.63 -0.75
C PHE A 59 14.60 10.54 -0.44
N HIS A 60 14.72 11.47 0.51
CA HIS A 60 13.63 12.33 0.99
C HIS A 60 12.83 13.00 -0.13
N PRO A 61 13.46 13.67 -1.14
CA PRO A 61 12.69 14.35 -2.18
C PRO A 61 11.83 13.38 -2.99
N TYR A 62 12.33 12.15 -3.17
CA TYR A 62 11.61 11.11 -3.90
C TYR A 62 10.47 10.52 -3.07
N ILE A 63 10.76 10.18 -1.82
CA ILE A 63 9.76 9.67 -0.88
C ILE A 63 8.61 10.66 -0.71
N LEU A 64 8.90 11.96 -0.63
CA LEU A 64 7.89 13.01 -0.53
C LEU A 64 7.03 13.08 -1.81
N ARG A 65 7.64 12.95 -2.99
CA ARG A 65 6.91 12.87 -4.26
C ARG A 65 5.93 11.69 -4.28
N GLU A 66 6.39 10.51 -3.91
CA GLU A 66 5.55 9.31 -3.88
C GLU A 66 4.47 9.38 -2.80
N GLN A 67 4.75 10.06 -1.69
CA GLN A 67 3.73 10.35 -0.69
C GLN A 67 2.62 11.25 -1.25
N HIS A 68 2.94 12.25 -2.07
CA HIS A 68 1.92 13.06 -2.76
C HIS A 68 1.12 12.29 -3.80
N VAL A 69 1.72 11.29 -4.46
CA VAL A 69 0.98 10.38 -5.35
C VAL A 69 -0.03 9.56 -4.53
N LEU A 70 0.38 9.06 -3.37
CA LEU A 70 -0.50 8.32 -2.45
C LEU A 70 -1.62 9.22 -1.90
N ASP A 71 -1.31 10.45 -1.48
CA ASP A 71 -2.30 11.46 -1.07
C ASP A 71 -3.36 11.64 -2.18
N ALA A 72 -2.90 11.81 -3.43
CA ALA A 72 -3.77 12.02 -4.58
C ALA A 72 -4.64 10.78 -4.88
N TYR A 73 -4.08 9.58 -4.71
CA TYR A 73 -4.81 8.33 -4.84
C TYR A 73 -5.98 8.24 -3.85
N PHE A 74 -5.74 8.48 -2.56
CA PHE A 74 -6.79 8.45 -1.55
C PHE A 74 -7.78 9.60 -1.76
N ARG A 75 -7.30 10.79 -2.16
CA ARG A 75 -8.16 11.93 -2.46
C ARG A 75 -9.13 11.66 -3.60
N ALA A 76 -8.68 11.00 -4.65
CA ALA A 76 -9.53 10.64 -5.79
C ALA A 76 -10.66 9.67 -5.40
N ARG A 77 -10.45 8.82 -4.39
CA ARG A 77 -11.40 7.77 -3.96
C ARG A 77 -12.33 8.19 -2.84
N HIS A 78 -11.82 8.95 -1.87
CA HIS A 78 -12.50 9.26 -0.62
C HIS A 78 -12.80 10.76 -0.46
N GLY A 79 -12.42 11.59 -1.42
CA GLY A 79 -12.73 13.02 -1.45
C GLY A 79 -12.20 13.73 -0.21
N ARG A 80 -13.09 14.34 0.58
CA ARG A 80 -12.72 15.08 1.80
C ARG A 80 -12.23 14.18 2.94
N ALA A 81 -12.60 12.90 2.94
CA ALA A 81 -12.22 11.96 3.98
C ALA A 81 -10.84 11.31 3.75
N TYR A 82 -10.13 11.68 2.68
CA TYR A 82 -8.93 10.96 2.23
C TYR A 82 -7.86 10.78 3.30
N GLN A 83 -7.62 11.80 4.13
CA GLN A 83 -6.61 11.75 5.19
C GLN A 83 -6.90 10.62 6.17
N HIS A 84 -8.17 10.45 6.55
CA HIS A 84 -8.57 9.38 7.46
C HIS A 84 -8.29 7.98 6.89
N TYR A 85 -8.57 7.78 5.60
CA TYR A 85 -8.33 6.51 4.93
C TYR A 85 -6.84 6.24 4.71
N GLU A 86 -6.07 7.28 4.37
CA GLU A 86 -4.63 7.18 4.23
C GLU A 86 -3.93 6.90 5.57
N ASP A 87 -4.31 7.60 6.64
CA ASP A 87 -3.80 7.35 8.00
C ASP A 87 -4.13 5.94 8.46
N SER A 88 -5.35 5.48 8.19
CA SER A 88 -5.76 4.09 8.45
C SER A 88 -4.91 3.10 7.65
N TYR A 89 -4.53 3.45 6.41
CA TYR A 89 -3.68 2.62 5.56
C TYR A 89 -2.28 2.51 6.11
N VAL A 90 -1.65 3.64 6.43
CA VAL A 90 -0.30 3.67 7.00
C VAL A 90 -0.26 2.95 8.35
N THR A 91 -1.29 3.12 9.19
CA THR A 91 -1.38 2.43 10.49
C THR A 91 -1.45 0.92 10.31
N ASN A 92 -2.33 0.44 9.42
CA ASN A 92 -2.45 -1.00 9.20
C ASN A 92 -1.22 -1.58 8.50
N LEU A 93 -0.57 -0.81 7.62
CA LEU A 93 0.68 -1.19 6.98
C LEU A 93 1.77 -1.45 8.03
N ALA A 94 1.94 -0.53 8.98
CA ALA A 94 2.88 -0.70 10.08
C ALA A 94 2.52 -1.92 10.95
N ASN A 95 1.24 -2.17 11.22
CA ASN A 95 0.79 -3.35 11.98
C ASN A 95 1.06 -4.67 11.25
N ALA A 96 0.78 -4.73 9.94
CA ALA A 96 1.06 -5.90 9.11
C ALA A 96 2.57 -6.21 9.09
N GLN A 97 3.40 -5.18 8.95
CA GLN A 97 4.86 -5.31 8.96
C GLN A 97 5.40 -5.69 10.34
N SER A 98 4.84 -5.13 11.42
CA SER A 98 5.19 -5.51 12.79
C SER A 98 4.85 -6.98 13.05
N THR A 99 3.69 -7.43 12.59
CA THR A 99 3.27 -8.84 12.68
C THR A 99 4.20 -9.75 11.89
N ALA A 100 4.54 -9.36 10.66
CA ALA A 100 5.52 -10.10 9.86
C ALA A 100 6.90 -10.18 10.55
N GLY A 101 7.34 -9.11 11.21
CA GLY A 101 8.55 -9.11 12.02
C GLY A 101 8.47 -10.02 13.24
N ILE A 102 7.34 -10.03 13.95
CA ILE A 102 7.10 -10.96 15.07
C ILE A 102 7.20 -12.42 14.60
N HIS A 103 6.65 -12.74 13.43
CA HIS A 103 6.74 -14.09 12.86
C HIS A 103 8.17 -14.51 12.49
N GLN A 104 9.06 -13.55 12.18
CA GLN A 104 10.48 -13.82 11.94
C GLN A 104 11.27 -14.02 13.25
N GLY A 105 10.74 -13.57 14.39
CA GLY A 105 11.35 -13.79 15.70
C GLY A 105 12.77 -13.22 15.81
N SER A 106 13.73 -14.05 16.24
CA SER A 106 15.12 -13.64 16.44
C SER A 106 15.83 -13.15 15.18
N ASP A 107 15.38 -13.59 14.01
CA ASP A 107 16.06 -13.31 12.74
C ASP A 107 15.69 -11.95 12.18
N PHE A 108 14.61 -11.34 12.68
CA PHE A 108 14.05 -10.09 12.18
C PHE A 108 15.07 -8.95 12.12
N CYS A 109 15.87 -8.77 13.17
CA CYS A 109 16.81 -7.65 13.23
C CYS A 109 18.04 -7.85 12.32
N ALA A 110 18.49 -9.09 12.15
CA ALA A 110 19.55 -9.42 11.20
C ALA A 110 19.06 -9.21 9.76
N ALA A 111 17.84 -9.67 9.44
CA ALA A 111 17.21 -9.44 8.15
C ALA A 111 16.98 -7.94 7.88
N SER A 112 16.56 -7.19 8.90
CA SER A 112 16.37 -5.73 8.81
C SER A 112 17.68 -4.99 8.54
N GLN A 113 18.79 -5.41 9.17
CA GLN A 113 20.10 -4.83 8.90
C GLN A 113 20.51 -5.03 7.44
N HIS A 114 20.35 -6.25 6.92
CA HIS A 114 20.62 -6.56 5.52
C HIS A 114 19.74 -5.75 4.57
N LEU A 115 18.45 -5.57 4.90
CA LEU A 115 17.54 -4.74 4.13
C LEU A 115 18.02 -3.28 4.07
N PHE A 116 18.48 -2.71 5.19
CA PHE A 116 19.06 -1.36 5.20
C PHE A 116 20.31 -1.27 4.33
N ASP A 117 21.23 -2.24 4.42
CA ASP A 117 22.44 -2.26 3.60
C ASP A 117 22.11 -2.30 2.10
N GLN A 118 21.12 -3.12 1.70
CA GLN A 118 20.66 -3.20 0.31
C GLN A 118 20.02 -1.88 -0.17
N VAL A 119 19.18 -1.25 0.66
CA VAL A 119 18.50 0.00 0.31
C VAL A 119 19.49 1.16 0.22
N LEU A 120 20.42 1.27 1.18
CA LEU A 120 21.48 2.27 1.16
C LEU A 120 22.51 2.00 0.07
N GLY A 121 22.61 0.77 -0.44
CA GLY A 121 23.42 0.41 -1.60
C GLY A 121 22.84 0.84 -2.95
N GLN A 122 21.56 1.23 -3.03
CA GLN A 122 20.94 1.61 -4.30
C GLN A 122 21.58 2.89 -4.85
N PRO A 123 22.00 2.97 -6.13
CA PRO A 123 22.70 4.13 -6.68
C PRO A 123 21.81 5.38 -6.77
N ASP A 124 20.54 5.20 -7.14
CA ASP A 124 19.60 6.28 -7.41
C ASP A 124 18.14 5.88 -7.13
N GLN A 125 17.20 6.79 -7.43
CA GLN A 125 15.76 6.59 -7.25
C GLN A 125 15.22 5.46 -8.12
N THR A 126 15.68 5.34 -9.37
CA THR A 126 15.22 4.30 -10.31
C THR A 126 15.60 2.90 -9.83
N ALA A 127 16.82 2.75 -9.29
CA ALA A 127 17.27 1.52 -8.67
C ALA A 127 16.47 1.21 -7.39
N LEU A 128 16.20 2.22 -6.56
CA LEU A 128 15.35 2.05 -5.38
C LEU A 128 13.94 1.56 -5.72
N VAL A 129 13.34 2.08 -6.79
CA VAL A 129 12.03 1.62 -7.28
C VAL A 129 12.08 0.17 -7.72
N THR A 130 13.09 -0.19 -8.51
CA THR A 130 13.28 -1.57 -8.95
C THR A 130 13.44 -2.50 -7.75
N PHE A 131 14.22 -2.08 -6.75
CA PHE A 131 14.40 -2.81 -5.50
C PHE A 131 13.07 -2.99 -4.75
N ALA A 132 12.30 -1.91 -4.54
CA ALA A 132 11.02 -1.97 -3.83
C ALA A 132 10.00 -2.88 -4.54
N ARG A 133 9.94 -2.83 -5.87
CA ARG A 133 9.10 -3.71 -6.69
C ARG A 133 9.47 -5.19 -6.57
N GLN A 134 10.77 -5.49 -6.48
CA GLN A 134 11.27 -6.87 -6.35
C GLN A 134 11.20 -7.40 -4.93
N ASN A 135 11.13 -6.51 -3.93
CA ASN A 135 11.09 -6.83 -2.51
C ASN A 135 9.84 -6.18 -1.90
N PRO A 136 8.63 -6.61 -2.29
CA PRO A 136 7.40 -5.96 -1.88
C PRO A 136 7.25 -6.05 -0.36
N ALA A 137 6.93 -4.90 0.26
CA ALA A 137 6.62 -4.84 1.67
C ALA A 137 5.38 -5.67 2.01
N ALA A 138 5.29 -6.19 3.23
CA ALA A 138 4.03 -6.73 3.74
C ALA A 138 2.97 -5.61 3.71
N GLN A 139 1.82 -5.88 3.08
CA GLN A 139 0.72 -4.93 2.93
C GLN A 139 -0.46 -5.36 3.82
N PRO A 140 -1.25 -4.41 4.37
CA PRO A 140 -2.42 -4.71 5.20
C PRO A 140 -3.63 -5.19 4.39
N ILE A 141 -3.56 -5.04 3.06
CA ILE A 141 -4.68 -5.15 2.14
C ILE A 141 -4.31 -6.15 1.04
N VAL A 142 -5.33 -6.84 0.50
CA VAL A 142 -5.20 -7.45 -0.83
C VAL A 142 -5.10 -6.30 -1.83
N VAL A 143 -3.88 -5.89 -2.17
CA VAL A 143 -3.62 -5.12 -3.39
C VAL A 143 -3.98 -6.06 -4.53
N LEU A 144 -5.25 -6.02 -4.94
CA LEU A 144 -5.70 -6.78 -6.08
C LEU A 144 -5.14 -6.11 -7.33
N THR A 145 -4.97 -6.90 -8.37
CA THR A 145 -4.66 -6.42 -9.73
C THR A 145 -5.55 -5.27 -10.18
N CYS A 146 -6.71 -5.07 -9.52
CA CYS A 146 -7.62 -3.96 -9.77
C CYS A 146 -7.90 -2.96 -8.62
N GLY A 147 -6.94 -2.72 -7.74
CA GLY A 147 -7.00 -1.64 -6.75
C GLY A 147 -6.55 -2.06 -5.37
N ILE A 148 -6.36 -1.09 -4.47
CA ILE A 148 -6.39 -1.37 -3.03
C ILE A 148 -7.85 -1.68 -2.68
N VAL A 149 -8.15 -2.94 -2.39
CA VAL A 149 -9.46 -3.33 -1.84
C VAL A 149 -9.34 -3.42 -0.35
N GLU A 150 -9.71 -2.33 0.32
CA GLU A 150 -9.77 -2.26 1.77
C GLU A 150 -10.48 -3.49 2.33
N SER A 151 -9.80 -4.20 3.24
CA SER A 151 -10.36 -5.40 3.87
C SER A 151 -11.61 -5.04 4.67
N ASP A 152 -12.49 -6.02 4.93
CA ASP A 152 -13.69 -5.78 5.75
C ASP A 152 -13.37 -5.36 7.19
N GLU A 153 -12.15 -5.63 7.65
CA GLU A 153 -11.62 -5.13 8.92
C GLU A 153 -11.36 -3.61 8.84
N PHE A 154 -10.76 -3.18 7.74
CA PHE A 154 -10.52 -1.78 7.42
C PHE A 154 -11.82 -0.98 7.27
N ARG A 155 -12.80 -1.53 6.53
CA ARG A 155 -14.12 -0.91 6.34
C ARG A 155 -14.92 -0.83 7.65
N ARG A 156 -14.68 -1.75 8.60
CA ARG A 156 -15.31 -1.71 9.93
C ARG A 156 -14.76 -0.59 10.80
N MET A 157 -13.50 -0.18 10.63
CA MET A 157 -12.96 0.96 11.38
C MET A 157 -13.66 2.27 11.04
N GLU A 158 -14.17 2.44 9.81
CA GLU A 158 -14.97 3.59 9.38
C GLU A 158 -16.25 3.76 10.22
N GLN A 159 -16.78 2.68 10.80
CA GLN A 159 -17.95 2.73 11.69
C GLN A 159 -17.63 3.37 13.04
N TYR A 160 -16.35 3.46 13.42
CA TYR A 160 -15.88 4.02 14.69
C TYR A 160 -15.27 5.42 14.52
N THR A 161 -15.10 5.90 13.29
CA THR A 161 -14.56 7.24 13.04
C THR A 161 -15.65 8.28 13.30
N PRO A 162 -15.42 9.24 14.22
CA PRO A 162 -16.39 10.29 14.48
C PRO A 162 -16.60 11.13 13.21
N ARG A 163 -17.86 11.21 12.77
CA ARG A 163 -18.27 12.12 11.70
C ARG A 163 -18.25 13.54 12.27
N HIS A 164 -17.21 14.30 11.95
CA HIS A 164 -17.10 15.73 12.27
C HIS A 164 -17.66 16.59 11.14
#